data_AF-A0A653DL24-F1
#
_entry.id   AF-A0A653DL24-F1
#
_cell.length_a   1.000
_cell.length_b   1.000
_cell.length_c   1.000
_cell.angle_alpha   90.00
_cell.angle_beta   90.00
_cell.angle_gamma   90.00
#
_symmetry.space_group_name_H-M   'P 1'
#
loop_
_entity.id
_entity.type
_entity.pdbx_description
1 polymer ?
#
loop_
_entity_poly.entity_id
_entity_poly.type
_entity_poly.pdbx_seq_one_letter_code
_entity_poly.pdbx_strand_id
1 'polypeptide(L)'
;MKLITSEMDAETEKWQESNSNAQLEVNEENNDIVKRAKNMSAMAFSMYQFTKGEGELKTTQDLFTQAEYFAEEANRLYKVIRQFSYQVPGGAPKKELLANLDKVPTYVQRLQFTVKDHTVGKAATFTKVDNVIQETKNLMNVISKVVTTCFECATKYYLESPDGD
;
A
#
# COMPACT_ATOMS: atom_id res chain seq x y z
N MET A 1 -7.24 -6.71 -8.52
CA MET A 1 -6.10 -7.00 -7.63
C MET A 1 -4.87 -7.37 -8.42
N LYS A 2 -4.86 -8.44 -9.24
CA LYS A 2 -3.70 -8.81 -10.07
C LYS A 2 -3.02 -7.67 -10.86
N LEU A 3 -3.79 -6.82 -11.54
CA LEU A 3 -3.23 -5.68 -12.27
C LEU A 3 -2.60 -4.66 -11.30
N ILE A 4 -3.33 -4.27 -10.25
CA ILE A 4 -2.87 -3.30 -9.25
C ILE A 4 -1.59 -3.77 -8.53
N THR A 5 -1.49 -5.06 -8.20
CA THR A 5 -0.27 -5.62 -7.57
C THR A 5 0.90 -5.59 -8.56
N SER A 6 0.67 -5.99 -9.81
CA SER A 6 1.69 -5.95 -10.86
C SER A 6 2.17 -4.53 -11.18
N GLU A 7 1.26 -3.55 -11.18
CA GLU A 7 1.58 -2.13 -11.39
C GLU A 7 2.41 -1.58 -10.22
N MET A 8 2.03 -1.91 -8.98
CA MET A 8 2.78 -1.51 -7.78
C MET A 8 4.18 -2.13 -7.73
N ASP A 9 4.32 -3.40 -8.12
CA ASP A 9 5.61 -4.08 -8.17
C ASP A 9 6.52 -3.42 -9.21
N ALA A 10 6.01 -3.16 -10.42
CA ALA A 10 6.76 -2.49 -11.48
C ALA A 10 7.14 -1.04 -11.11
N GLU A 11 6.26 -0.31 -10.42
CA GLU A 11 6.54 1.05 -9.96
C GLU A 11 7.61 1.08 -8.87
N THR A 12 7.54 0.15 -7.92
CA THR A 12 8.53 0.04 -6.85
C THR A 12 9.90 -0.44 -7.33
N GLU A 13 9.97 -1.28 -8.37
CA GLU A 13 11.22 -1.65 -9.05
C GLU A 13 11.88 -0.44 -9.74
N LYS A 14 11.12 0.34 -10.51
CA LYS A 14 11.61 1.57 -11.13
C LYS A 14 12.14 2.58 -10.11
N TRP A 15 11.49 2.69 -8.95
CA TRP A 15 11.97 3.55 -7.87
C TRP A 15 13.30 3.07 -7.30
N GLN A 16 13.47 1.76 -7.10
CA GLN A 16 14.75 1.20 -6.65
C GLN A 16 15.87 1.42 -7.67
N GLU A 17 15.61 1.18 -8.96
CA GLU A 17 16.58 1.43 -10.04
C GLU A 17 16.97 2.90 -10.16
N SER A 18 16.00 3.80 -9.99
CA SER A 18 16.25 5.26 -10.02
C SER A 18 17.13 5.70 -8.83
N ASN A 19 16.88 5.13 -7.64
CA ASN A 19 17.68 5.40 -6.44
C ASN A 19 19.07 4.75 -6.46
N SER A 20 19.28 3.65 -7.21
CA SER A 20 20.62 3.05 -7.36
C SER A 20 21.50 3.78 -8.38
N ASN A 21 20.88 4.41 -9.39
CA ASN A 21 21.59 5.11 -10.45
C ASN A 21 21.96 6.56 -10.09
N ALA A 22 21.16 7.20 -9.24
CA ALA A 22 21.54 8.45 -8.61
C ALA A 22 22.37 8.10 -7.37
N GLN A 23 23.66 8.44 -7.34
CA GLN A 23 24.57 8.27 -6.20
C GLN A 23 24.17 9.21 -5.03
N LEU A 24 22.91 9.16 -4.63
CA LEU A 24 22.30 9.91 -3.54
C LEU A 24 22.24 8.96 -2.35
N GLU A 25 22.63 9.45 -1.18
CA GLU A 25 22.44 8.72 0.07
C GLU A 25 21.01 8.16 0.10
N VAL A 26 20.91 6.84 0.12
CA VAL A 26 19.64 6.13 0.16
C VAL A 26 18.97 6.56 1.46
N ASN A 27 18.07 7.53 1.38
CA ASN A 27 17.30 7.97 2.53
C ASN A 27 16.51 6.74 3.01
N GLU A 28 16.82 6.22 4.19
CA GLU A 28 16.34 4.93 4.69
C GLU A 28 14.80 4.86 4.65
N GLU A 29 14.14 6.01 4.79
CA GLU A 29 12.70 6.19 4.70
C GLU A 29 12.13 5.86 3.31
N ASN A 30 12.80 6.26 2.22
CA ASN A 30 12.36 5.92 0.85
C ASN A 30 12.43 4.42 0.60
N ASN A 31 13.45 3.77 1.14
CA ASN A 31 13.60 2.32 1.07
C ASN A 31 12.49 1.62 1.88
N ASP A 32 12.08 2.17 3.03
CA ASP A 32 10.96 1.62 3.81
C ASP A 32 9.62 1.79 3.07
N ILE A 33 9.37 2.92 2.39
CA ILE A 33 8.14 3.08 1.56
C ILE A 33 8.06 1.99 0.50
N VAL A 34 9.15 1.78 -0.26
CA VAL A 34 9.19 0.76 -1.31
C VAL A 34 9.00 -0.64 -0.74
N LYS A 35 9.76 -0.99 0.31
CA LYS A 35 9.69 -2.30 0.94
C LYS A 35 8.27 -2.61 1.43
N ARG A 36 7.62 -1.64 2.06
CA ARG A 36 6.25 -1.78 2.55
C ARG A 36 5.23 -1.89 1.43
N ALA A 37 5.36 -1.09 0.37
CA ALA A 37 4.51 -1.20 -0.80
C ALA A 37 4.60 -2.60 -1.44
N LYS A 38 5.83 -3.13 -1.61
CA LYS A 38 6.05 -4.51 -2.09
C LYS A 38 5.42 -5.56 -1.17
N ASN A 39 5.59 -5.42 0.15
CA ASN A 39 4.94 -6.31 1.12
C ASN A 39 3.41 -6.28 0.97
N MET A 40 2.82 -5.09 0.88
CA MET A 40 1.38 -4.94 0.68
C MET A 40 0.91 -5.56 -0.64
N SER A 41 1.68 -5.39 -1.72
CA SER A 41 1.41 -6.03 -3.01
C SER A 41 1.38 -7.56 -2.91
N ALA A 42 2.40 -8.15 -2.28
CA ALA A 42 2.47 -9.59 -2.06
C ALA A 42 1.29 -10.12 -1.22
N MET A 43 0.92 -9.41 -0.15
CA MET A 43 -0.22 -9.76 0.69
C MET A 43 -1.54 -9.70 -0.10
N ALA A 44 -1.78 -8.62 -0.84
CA ALA A 44 -2.98 -8.46 -1.67
C ALA A 44 -3.04 -9.51 -2.80
N PHE A 45 -1.88 -9.90 -3.34
CA PHE A 45 -1.79 -10.96 -4.34
C PHE A 45 -2.13 -12.33 -3.75
N SER A 46 -1.64 -12.65 -2.55
CA SER A 46 -2.00 -13.89 -1.83
C SER A 46 -3.51 -13.97 -1.57
N MET A 47 -4.14 -12.87 -1.17
CA MET A 47 -5.60 -12.78 -1.04
C MET A 47 -6.33 -12.96 -2.38
N TYR A 48 -5.77 -12.46 -3.49
CA TYR A 48 -6.32 -12.71 -4.82
C TYR A 48 -6.20 -14.18 -5.23
N GLN A 49 -5.06 -14.82 -4.98
CA GLN A 49 -4.85 -16.25 -5.28
C GLN A 49 -5.86 -17.12 -4.52
N PHE A 50 -6.17 -16.78 -3.27
CA PHE A 50 -7.22 -17.44 -2.50
C PHE A 50 -8.57 -17.47 -3.25
N THR A 51 -8.97 -16.37 -3.90
CA THR A 51 -10.22 -16.32 -4.70
C THR A 51 -10.21 -17.24 -5.93
N LYS A 52 -9.03 -17.73 -6.31
CA LYS A 52 -8.83 -18.69 -7.41
C LYS A 52 -8.64 -20.12 -6.93
N GLY A 53 -8.61 -20.35 -5.61
CA GLY A 53 -8.24 -21.64 -5.03
C GLY A 53 -6.75 -21.95 -5.16
N GLU A 54 -5.93 -20.92 -5.31
CA GLU A 54 -4.47 -21.01 -5.46
C GLU A 54 -3.76 -20.35 -4.26
N GLY A 55 -2.45 -20.55 -4.15
CA GLY A 55 -1.61 -19.87 -3.16
C GLY A 55 -1.56 -20.55 -1.79
N GLU A 56 -1.11 -19.79 -0.79
CA GLU A 56 -0.77 -20.33 0.54
C GLU A 56 -1.95 -20.30 1.52
N LEU A 57 -2.93 -19.43 1.29
CA LEU A 57 -4.13 -19.31 2.12
C LEU A 57 -5.07 -20.48 1.81
N LYS A 58 -5.40 -21.31 2.81
CA LYS A 58 -6.19 -22.54 2.60
C LYS A 58 -7.59 -22.43 3.18
N THR A 59 -7.77 -21.58 4.18
CA THR A 59 -9.03 -21.43 4.90
C THR A 59 -9.50 -19.98 4.87
N THR A 60 -10.80 -19.76 5.09
CA THR A 60 -11.35 -18.40 5.26
C THR A 60 -10.75 -17.70 6.46
N GLN A 61 -10.34 -18.44 7.50
CA GLN A 61 -9.64 -17.90 8.65
C GLN A 61 -8.25 -17.37 8.28
N ASP A 62 -7.52 -18.06 7.39
CA ASP A 62 -6.23 -17.60 6.87
C ASP A 62 -6.41 -16.28 6.12
N LEU A 63 -7.45 -16.18 5.27
CA LEU A 63 -7.78 -14.94 4.56
C LEU A 63 -8.06 -13.78 5.52
N PHE A 64 -8.84 -14.02 6.58
CA PHE A 64 -9.15 -12.99 7.57
C PHE A 64 -7.92 -12.55 8.33
N THR A 65 -7.08 -13.50 8.76
CA THR A 65 -5.79 -13.20 9.41
C THR A 65 -4.88 -12.39 8.47
N GLN A 66 -4.81 -12.77 7.19
CA GLN A 66 -4.04 -12.05 6.19
C GLN A 66 -4.54 -10.61 5.98
N ALA A 67 -5.86 -10.40 6.03
CA ALA A 67 -6.47 -9.08 5.93
C ALA A 67 -6.14 -8.19 7.14
N GLU A 68 -6.01 -8.75 8.34
CA GLU A 68 -5.54 -8.02 9.53
C GLU A 68 -4.09 -7.58 9.36
N TYR A 69 -3.21 -8.48 8.92
CA TYR A 69 -1.81 -8.14 8.63
C TYR A 69 -1.70 -7.08 7.53
N PHE A 70 -2.52 -7.19 6.48
CA PHE A 70 -2.58 -6.19 5.40
C PHE A 70 -3.00 -4.81 5.93
N ALA A 71 -4.01 -4.75 6.80
CA ALA A 71 -4.45 -3.52 7.44
C ALA A 71 -3.38 -2.92 8.37
N GLU A 72 -2.63 -3.76 9.09
CA GLU A 72 -1.51 -3.31 9.93
C GLU A 72 -0.37 -2.74 9.08
N GLU A 73 0.00 -3.42 7.99
CA GLU A 73 1.07 -2.95 7.10
C GLU A 73 0.68 -1.62 6.42
N ALA A 74 -0.60 -1.44 6.06
CA ALA A 74 -1.13 -0.16 5.58
C ALA A 74 -0.98 0.98 6.58
N ASN A 75 -1.22 0.73 7.88
CA ASN A 75 -1.01 1.71 8.93
C ASN A 75 0.47 2.09 9.11
N ARG A 76 1.37 1.11 8.96
CA ARG A 76 2.81 1.37 9.03
C ARG A 76 3.26 2.21 7.84
N LEU A 77 2.83 1.85 6.63
CA LEU A 77 3.10 2.63 5.42
C LEU A 77 2.57 4.07 5.54
N TYR A 78 1.35 4.26 6.06
CA TYR A 78 0.80 5.59 6.31
C TYR A 78 1.73 6.46 7.18
N LYS A 79 2.30 5.90 8.25
CA LYS A 79 3.20 6.65 9.16
C LYS A 79 4.50 7.07 8.45
N VAL A 80 5.10 6.15 7.70
CA VAL A 80 6.34 6.43 6.95
C VAL A 80 6.08 7.51 5.89
N ILE A 81 5.00 7.39 5.14
CA ILE A 81 4.65 8.38 4.11
C ILE A 81 4.29 9.73 4.73
N ARG A 82 3.68 9.73 5.93
CA ARG A 82 3.44 10.97 6.67
C ARG A 82 4.74 11.67 7.04
N GLN A 83 5.76 10.93 7.49
CA GLN A 83 7.09 11.47 7.76
C GLN A 83 7.75 12.02 6.51
N PHE A 84 7.76 11.24 5.42
CA PHE A 84 8.24 11.67 4.11
C PHE A 84 7.57 12.98 3.66
N SER A 85 6.25 13.12 3.86
CA SER A 85 5.51 14.33 3.47
C SER A 85 6.02 15.62 4.15
N TYR A 86 6.70 15.53 5.30
CA TYR A 86 7.31 16.70 5.95
C TYR A 86 8.56 17.19 5.22
N GLN A 87 9.29 16.28 4.56
CA GLN A 87 10.48 16.61 3.76
C GLN A 87 10.10 17.13 2.37
N VAL A 88 8.92 16.76 1.85
CA VAL A 88 8.43 17.27 0.56
C VAL A 88 8.12 18.77 0.67
N PRO A 89 8.64 19.62 -0.24
CA PRO A 89 8.33 21.04 -0.27
C PRO A 89 6.83 21.29 -0.54
N GLY A 90 6.33 22.45 -0.11
CA GLY A 90 4.95 22.86 -0.38
C GLY A 90 4.67 22.90 -1.88
N GLY A 91 3.49 22.44 -2.31
CA GLY A 91 3.13 22.46 -3.73
C GLY A 91 1.91 21.60 -4.05
N ALA A 92 1.53 21.56 -5.33
CA ALA A 92 0.47 20.68 -5.80
C ALA A 92 0.74 19.19 -5.51
N PRO A 93 1.96 18.64 -5.73
CA PRO A 93 2.25 17.22 -5.47
C PRO A 93 2.07 16.84 -3.99
N LYS A 94 2.56 17.68 -3.06
CA LYS A 94 2.37 17.47 -1.62
C LYS A 94 0.90 17.49 -1.21
N LYS A 95 0.12 18.43 -1.75
CA LYS A 95 -1.32 18.52 -1.47
C LYS A 95 -2.07 17.28 -1.94
N GLU A 96 -1.74 16.79 -3.14
CA GLU A 96 -2.32 15.57 -3.68
C GLU A 96 -1.93 14.33 -2.86
N LEU A 97 -0.64 14.22 -2.49
CA LEU A 97 -0.14 13.16 -1.63
C LEU A 97 -0.93 13.09 -0.32
N LEU A 98 -1.06 14.22 0.38
CA LEU A 98 -1.79 14.29 1.64
C LEU A 98 -3.29 13.99 1.46
N ALA A 99 -3.91 14.49 0.39
CA ALA A 99 -5.32 14.23 0.10
C ALA A 99 -5.63 12.73 -0.14
N ASN A 100 -4.69 11.98 -0.70
CA ASN A 100 -4.82 10.54 -0.85
C ASN A 100 -4.43 9.79 0.43
N LEU A 101 -3.37 10.23 1.11
CA LEU A 101 -2.89 9.65 2.37
C LEU A 101 -3.95 9.73 3.48
N ASP A 102 -4.65 10.85 3.61
CA ASP A 102 -5.69 11.06 4.63
C ASP A 102 -6.91 10.14 4.46
N LYS A 103 -7.07 9.49 3.30
CA LYS A 103 -8.12 8.48 3.07
C LYS A 103 -7.73 7.09 3.60
N VAL A 104 -6.43 6.80 3.72
CA VAL A 104 -5.92 5.47 4.10
C VAL A 104 -6.50 4.98 5.44
N PRO A 105 -6.52 5.78 6.52
CA PRO A 105 -7.08 5.34 7.80
C PRO A 105 -8.55 4.88 7.70
N THR A 106 -9.36 5.53 6.87
CA THR A 106 -10.77 5.16 6.67
C THR A 106 -10.89 3.78 6.02
N TYR A 107 -10.11 3.48 4.99
CA TYR A 107 -10.12 2.17 4.33
C TYR A 107 -9.58 1.06 5.23
N VAL A 108 -8.53 1.35 6.00
CA VAL A 108 -8.00 0.43 7.02
C VAL A 108 -9.09 0.09 8.04
N GLN A 109 -9.77 1.09 8.60
CA GLN A 109 -10.83 0.88 9.57
C GLN A 109 -11.97 0.03 8.99
N ARG A 110 -12.42 0.33 7.76
CA ARG A 110 -13.46 -0.46 7.07
C ARG A 110 -13.07 -1.92 6.91
N LEU A 111 -11.83 -2.20 6.49
CA LEU A 111 -11.32 -3.56 6.38
C LEU A 111 -11.30 -4.25 7.76
N GLN A 112 -10.78 -3.59 8.78
CA GLN A 112 -10.70 -4.14 10.14
C GLN A 112 -12.09 -4.44 10.73
N PHE A 113 -13.08 -3.56 10.51
CA PHE A 113 -14.46 -3.82 10.94
C PHE A 113 -15.05 -5.04 10.24
N THR A 114 -14.88 -5.12 8.91
CA THR A 114 -15.36 -6.27 8.13
C THR A 114 -14.75 -7.58 8.62
N VAL A 115 -13.46 -7.59 8.95
CA VAL A 115 -12.77 -8.81 9.43
C VAL A 115 -13.21 -9.21 10.84
N LYS A 116 -13.48 -8.25 11.72
CA LYS A 116 -13.93 -8.51 13.10
C LYS A 116 -15.41 -8.87 13.23
N ASP A 117 -16.19 -8.66 12.18
CA ASP A 117 -17.62 -8.99 12.18
C ASP A 117 -17.83 -10.50 12.37
N HIS A 118 -18.69 -10.88 13.30
CA HIS A 118 -18.95 -12.28 13.59
C HIS A 118 -20.01 -12.82 12.63
N THR A 119 -19.68 -13.85 11.86
CA THR A 119 -20.60 -14.46 10.91
C THR A 119 -20.84 -15.93 11.23
N VAL A 120 -22.11 -16.35 11.21
CA VAL A 120 -22.51 -17.75 11.44
C VAL A 120 -23.17 -18.31 10.19
N GLY A 121 -22.72 -19.49 9.76
CA GLY A 121 -23.28 -20.20 8.60
C GLY A 121 -22.58 -19.87 7.27
N LYS A 122 -22.62 -20.83 6.34
CA LYS A 122 -21.83 -20.81 5.09
C LYS A 122 -22.11 -19.57 4.23
N ALA A 123 -23.37 -19.21 4.03
CA ALA A 123 -23.75 -18.07 3.18
C ALA A 123 -23.18 -16.75 3.71
N ALA A 124 -23.31 -16.49 5.02
CA ALA A 124 -22.76 -15.29 5.65
C ALA A 124 -21.22 -15.25 5.57
N THR A 125 -20.55 -16.40 5.69
CA THR A 125 -19.10 -16.49 5.53
C THR A 125 -18.65 -16.14 4.11
N PHE A 126 -19.35 -16.61 3.07
CA PHE A 126 -19.04 -16.24 1.68
C PHE A 126 -19.19 -14.74 1.44
N THR A 127 -20.29 -14.14 1.91
CA THR A 127 -20.48 -12.70 1.82
C THR A 127 -19.37 -11.92 2.53
N LYS A 128 -18.93 -12.38 3.71
CA LYS A 128 -17.81 -11.76 4.42
C LYS A 128 -16.50 -11.86 3.63
N VAL A 129 -16.21 -13.01 3.02
CA VAL A 129 -15.05 -13.19 2.15
C VAL A 129 -15.08 -12.17 1.01
N ASP A 130 -16.21 -12.05 0.30
CA ASP A 130 -16.36 -11.10 -0.80
C ASP A 130 -16.14 -9.64 -0.34
N ASN A 131 -16.70 -9.27 0.81
CA ASN A 131 -16.53 -7.95 1.40
C ASN A 131 -15.05 -7.69 1.76
N VAL A 132 -14.37 -8.65 2.39
CA VAL A 132 -12.93 -8.51 2.73
C VAL A 132 -12.10 -8.32 1.46
N ILE A 133 -12.32 -9.12 0.43
CA ILE A 133 -11.62 -9.00 -0.86
C ILE A 133 -11.87 -7.63 -1.51
N GLN A 134 -13.11 -7.13 -1.44
CA GLN A 134 -13.46 -5.82 -2.01
C GLN A 134 -12.84 -4.66 -1.22
N GLU A 135 -12.84 -4.72 0.11
CA GLU A 135 -12.21 -3.70 0.96
C GLU A 135 -10.68 -3.69 0.80
N THR A 136 -10.03 -4.86 0.69
CA THR A 136 -8.61 -4.97 0.35
C THR A 136 -8.32 -4.30 -0.99
N LYS A 137 -9.13 -4.57 -2.03
CA LYS A 137 -8.96 -3.93 -3.34
C LYS A 137 -9.10 -2.41 -3.25
N ASN A 138 -10.09 -1.92 -2.49
CA ASN A 138 -10.32 -0.49 -2.30
C ASN A 138 -9.13 0.19 -1.62
N LEU A 139 -8.62 -0.42 -0.53
CA LEU A 139 -7.44 0.07 0.18
C LEU A 139 -6.21 0.07 -0.73
N MET A 140 -5.97 -1.03 -1.45
CA MET A 140 -4.84 -1.14 -2.37
C MET A 140 -4.84 -0.10 -3.48
N ASN A 141 -6.00 0.25 -4.03
CA ASN A 141 -6.14 1.33 -5.02
C ASN A 141 -5.68 2.69 -4.47
N VAL A 142 -5.98 2.98 -3.20
CA VAL A 142 -5.53 4.22 -2.57
C VAL A 142 -4.03 4.17 -2.30
N ILE A 143 -3.53 3.04 -1.79
CA ILE A 143 -2.10 2.86 -1.56
C ILE A 143 -1.28 3.04 -2.83
N SER A 144 -1.72 2.46 -3.96
CA SER A 144 -1.06 2.65 -5.26
C SER A 144 -0.96 4.12 -5.63
N LYS A 145 -2.05 4.88 -5.54
CA LYS A 145 -2.01 6.33 -5.82
C LYS A 145 -1.05 7.07 -4.89
N VAL A 146 -1.07 6.76 -3.61
CA VAL A 146 -0.18 7.40 -2.62
C VAL A 146 1.29 7.10 -2.95
N VAL A 147 1.64 5.85 -3.27
CA VAL A 147 3.00 5.44 -3.65
C VAL A 147 3.45 6.12 -4.95
N THR A 148 2.60 6.17 -5.97
CA THR A 148 2.87 6.91 -7.21
C THR A 148 3.17 8.38 -6.92
N THR A 149 2.34 9.05 -6.12
CA THR A 149 2.59 10.46 -5.78
C THR A 149 3.85 10.63 -4.93
N CYS A 150 4.21 9.67 -4.06
CA CYS A 150 5.49 9.69 -3.36
C CYS A 150 6.67 9.63 -4.33
N PHE A 151 6.61 8.77 -5.34
CA PHE A 151 7.64 8.65 -6.36
C PHE A 151 7.79 9.94 -7.18
N GLU A 152 6.68 10.57 -7.58
CA GLU A 152 6.70 11.87 -8.25
C GLU A 152 7.30 12.99 -7.38
N CYS A 153 6.99 12.98 -6.08
CA CYS A 153 7.58 13.93 -5.13
C CYS A 153 9.08 13.70 -4.97
N ALA A 154 9.50 12.45 -4.83
CA ALA A 154 10.91 12.09 -4.69
C ALA A 154 11.70 12.46 -5.95
N THR A 155 11.25 12.05 -7.14
CA THR A 155 11.95 12.35 -8.41
C THR A 155 12.06 13.85 -8.69
N LYS A 156 11.01 14.64 -8.47
CA LYS A 156 11.08 16.10 -8.64
C LYS A 156 12.01 16.75 -7.62
N TYR A 157 11.97 16.31 -6.35
CA TYR A 157 12.80 16.86 -5.29
C TYR A 157 14.29 16.55 -5.48
N TYR A 158 14.64 15.30 -5.82
CA TYR A 158 16.04 14.92 -6.05
C TYR A 158 16.63 15.49 -7.35
N LEU A 159 15.78 15.91 -8.30
CA LEU A 159 16.22 16.66 -9.48
C LEU A 159 16.33 18.18 -9.21
N GLU A 160 15.66 18.70 -8.19
CA GLU A 160 15.66 20.12 -7.80
C GLU A 160 16.57 20.48 -6.61
N SER A 161 17.43 19.57 -6.16
CA SER A 161 18.60 19.94 -5.33
C SER A 161 19.86 20.10 -6.21
N PRO A 162 20.05 21.22 -6.93
CA PRO A 162 21.38 21.74 -7.15
C PRO A 162 21.83 22.43 -5.85
N ASP A 163 23.02 22.09 -5.39
CA ASP A 163 23.84 22.79 -4.39
C ASP A 163 23.25 24.06 -3.74
N GLY A 164 23.12 24.07 -2.41
CA GLY A 164 22.70 25.26 -1.69
C GLY A 164 22.84 25.20 -0.18
N ASP A 165 24.07 25.05 0.33
CA ASP A 165 24.80 26.09 1.10
C ASP A 165 26.31 25.76 1.14
#